data_AF-A0A1E2WNS5-F1
#
_entry.id   AF-A0A1E2WNS5-F1
#
_cell.length_a   1.000
_cell.length_b   1.000
_cell.length_c   1.000
_cell.angle_alpha   90.00
_cell.angle_beta   90.00
_cell.angle_gamma   90.00
#
_symmetry.space_group_name_H-M   'P 1'
#
loop_
_entity.id
_entity.type
_entity.pdbx_description
1 polymer ?
#
loop_
_entity_poly.entity_id
_entity_poly.type
_entity_poly.pdbx_seq_one_letter_code
_entity_poly.pdbx_strand_id
1 'polypeptide(L)'
;MSDLVNNNRVVVNGGEYRGQHGKVLDDITGWNLQRHYQIKLDGGVTVNLAGSSLELENLTQNEVNDEVVNLKNQVSQIASKLPEKMGTELPNHLGYLHDALISGNQSRFSTEYSYITGELARAVESKHVTQQWCETIKIGLEKLKHNMDFNLTQT
;
A
#
# COMPACT_ATOMS: atom_id res chain seq x y z
N MET A 1 6.54 -16.85 -15.48
CA MET A 1 6.40 -15.61 -14.69
C MET A 1 5.15 -14.91 -15.18
N SER A 2 4.27 -14.50 -14.28
CA SER A 2 3.13 -13.65 -14.61
C SER A 2 3.62 -12.29 -15.11
N ASP A 3 2.95 -11.74 -16.12
CA ASP A 3 3.23 -10.39 -16.62
C ASP A 3 2.88 -9.39 -15.52
N LEU A 4 3.87 -8.59 -15.09
CA LEU A 4 3.62 -7.51 -14.14
C LEU A 4 2.97 -6.35 -14.90
N VAL A 5 1.90 -5.81 -14.38
CA VAL A 5 1.20 -4.66 -14.96
C VAL A 5 1.32 -3.44 -14.06
N ASN A 6 0.97 -2.28 -14.62
CA ASN A 6 0.96 -1.02 -13.90
C ASN A 6 0.16 -1.14 -12.59
N ASN A 7 0.69 -0.58 -11.51
CA ASN A 7 0.18 -0.64 -10.14
C ASN A 7 0.32 -1.98 -9.41
N ASN A 8 0.90 -3.04 -10.01
CA ASN A 8 1.28 -4.21 -9.20
C ASN A 8 2.27 -3.80 -8.11
N ARG A 9 2.03 -4.29 -6.89
CA ARG A 9 3.01 -4.22 -5.82
C ARG A 9 3.97 -5.39 -5.93
N VAL A 10 5.24 -5.11 -5.68
CA VAL A 10 6.34 -6.06 -5.85
C VAL A 10 7.35 -5.96 -4.72
N VAL A 11 8.02 -7.07 -4.46
CA VAL A 11 9.23 -7.14 -3.64
C VAL A 11 10.42 -7.41 -4.55
N VAL A 12 11.54 -6.73 -4.28
CA VAL A 12 12.78 -6.89 -5.04
C VAL A 12 13.60 -8.04 -4.44
N ASN A 13 14.00 -9.00 -5.26
CA ASN A 13 14.71 -10.22 -4.80
C ASN A 13 16.21 -10.26 -5.13
N GLY A 14 16.73 -9.27 -5.85
CA GLY A 14 18.13 -9.24 -6.27
C GLY A 14 18.73 -7.84 -6.31
N GLY A 15 20.06 -7.78 -6.30
CA GLY A 15 20.82 -6.54 -6.41
C GLY A 15 20.80 -5.66 -5.16
N GLU A 16 21.06 -4.36 -5.35
CA GLU A 16 21.18 -3.35 -4.30
C GLU A 16 19.89 -3.14 -3.50
N TYR A 17 18.73 -3.29 -4.15
CA TYR A 17 17.43 -3.03 -3.55
C TYR A 17 16.75 -4.29 -2.98
N ARG A 18 17.49 -5.40 -2.82
CA ARG A 18 16.92 -6.66 -2.33
C ARG A 18 16.17 -6.46 -0.99
N GLY A 19 14.96 -7.01 -0.90
CA GLY A 19 14.05 -6.89 0.24
C GLY A 19 13.24 -5.60 0.26
N GLN A 20 13.47 -4.67 -0.67
CA GLN A 20 12.66 -3.46 -0.76
C GLN A 20 11.36 -3.71 -1.50
N HIS A 21 10.33 -3.01 -1.06
CA HIS A 21 8.98 -3.07 -1.59
C HIS A 21 8.74 -1.87 -2.50
N GLY A 22 7.86 -2.03 -3.49
CA GLY A 22 7.50 -0.93 -4.37
C GLY A 22 6.32 -1.24 -5.27
N LYS A 23 6.04 -0.30 -6.17
CA LYS A 23 4.96 -0.38 -7.14
C LYS A 23 5.49 -0.24 -8.57
N VAL A 24 4.99 -1.09 -9.46
CA VAL A 24 5.25 -1.00 -10.91
C VAL A 24 4.61 0.27 -11.45
N LEU A 25 5.43 1.14 -12.03
CA LEU A 25 4.97 2.35 -12.74
C LEU A 25 4.75 2.07 -14.22
N ASP A 26 5.66 1.33 -14.85
CA ASP A 26 5.60 1.08 -16.29
C ASP A 26 6.42 -0.16 -16.71
N ASP A 27 6.08 -0.72 -17.86
CA ASP A 27 6.91 -1.68 -18.60
C ASP A 27 7.75 -0.90 -19.61
N ILE A 28 9.07 -0.89 -19.40
CA ILE A 28 10.03 -0.14 -20.22
C ILE A 28 10.87 -1.07 -21.10
N THR A 29 10.35 -2.26 -21.43
CA THR A 29 11.04 -3.24 -22.25
C THR A 29 11.53 -2.60 -23.56
N GLY A 30 12.85 -2.53 -23.70
CA GLY A 30 13.53 -2.07 -24.92
C GLY A 30 13.60 -3.15 -26.00
N TRP A 31 14.37 -2.89 -27.06
CA TRP A 31 14.55 -3.83 -28.18
C TRP A 31 15.24 -5.15 -27.81
N ASN A 32 15.92 -5.15 -26.68
CA ASN A 32 16.52 -6.29 -26.02
C ASN A 32 15.42 -7.01 -25.25
N LEU A 33 15.08 -8.24 -25.69
CA LEU A 33 13.97 -9.12 -25.27
C LEU A 33 13.82 -9.39 -23.74
N GLN A 34 14.66 -8.82 -22.89
CA GLN A 34 14.53 -8.88 -21.43
C GLN A 34 13.60 -7.78 -20.92
N ARG A 35 12.50 -8.20 -20.30
CA ARG A 35 11.54 -7.26 -19.72
C ARG A 35 12.11 -6.52 -18.53
N HIS A 36 11.99 -5.20 -18.57
CA HIS A 36 12.38 -4.30 -17.50
C HIS A 36 11.17 -3.46 -17.09
N TYR A 37 11.04 -3.23 -15.80
CA TYR A 37 9.97 -2.45 -15.22
C TYR A 37 10.54 -1.26 -14.49
N GLN A 38 9.89 -0.11 -14.63
CA GLN A 38 10.15 1.03 -13.79
C GLN A 38 9.35 0.87 -12.49
N ILE A 39 10.04 0.86 -11.35
CA ILE A 39 9.47 0.61 -10.02
C ILE A 39 9.66 1.86 -9.15
N LYS A 40 8.60 2.36 -8.53
CA LYS A 40 8.69 3.33 -7.43
C LYS A 40 8.80 2.54 -6.12
N LEU A 41 9.97 2.54 -5.50
CA LEU A 41 10.18 1.93 -4.19
C LEU A 41 9.43 2.72 -3.12
N ASP A 42 8.99 2.05 -2.06
CA ASP A 42 8.27 2.68 -0.94
C ASP A 42 9.11 3.78 -0.25
N GLY A 43 10.45 3.69 -0.34
CA GLY A 43 11.38 4.73 0.10
C GLY A 43 11.44 5.99 -0.79
N GLY A 44 10.65 6.04 -1.87
CA GLY A 44 10.51 7.21 -2.75
C GLY A 44 11.47 7.25 -3.94
N VAL A 45 12.37 6.29 -4.07
CA VAL A 45 13.30 6.18 -5.22
C VAL A 45 12.63 5.43 -6.36
N THR A 46 12.78 5.93 -7.59
CA THR A 46 12.36 5.21 -8.79
C THR A 46 13.55 4.49 -9.42
N VAL A 47 13.41 3.20 -9.69
CA VAL A 47 14.48 2.33 -10.22
C VAL A 47 13.97 1.51 -11.40
N ASN A 48 14.88 1.10 -12.28
CA ASN A 48 14.56 0.21 -13.39
C ASN A 48 15.12 -1.17 -13.08
N LEU A 49 14.25 -2.18 -12.99
CA LEU A 49 14.63 -3.53 -12.60
C LEU A 49 14.16 -4.55 -13.62
N ALA A 50 14.98 -5.57 -13.85
CA ALA A 50 14.59 -6.72 -14.66
C ALA A 50 13.44 -7.48 -13.98
N GLY A 51 12.49 -7.96 -14.77
CA GLY A 51 11.34 -8.73 -14.24
C GLY A 51 11.76 -9.95 -13.40
N SER A 52 12.90 -10.57 -13.70
CA SER A 52 13.45 -11.70 -12.93
C SER A 52 13.91 -11.33 -11.52
N SER A 53 14.07 -10.03 -11.23
CA SER A 53 14.46 -9.53 -9.91
C SER A 53 13.25 -9.11 -9.08
N LEU A 54 12.03 -9.32 -9.57
CA LEU A 54 10.79 -8.88 -8.96
C LEU A 54 9.87 -10.07 -8.71
N GLU A 55 9.25 -10.09 -7.54
CA GLU A 55 8.14 -10.98 -7.23
C GLU A 55 6.93 -10.15 -6.82
N LEU A 56 5.72 -10.65 -7.10
CA LEU A 56 4.51 -10.02 -6.59
C LEU A 56 4.55 -10.01 -5.06
N GLU A 57 4.23 -8.85 -4.49
CA GLU A 57 4.19 -8.71 -3.04
C GLU A 57 3.03 -9.53 -2.49
N ASN A 58 3.32 -10.53 -1.66
CA ASN A 58 2.31 -11.31 -0.98
C ASN A 58 2.60 -11.31 0.51
N LEU A 59 1.84 -10.51 1.27
CA LEU A 59 2.05 -10.38 2.70
C LEU A 59 1.44 -11.56 3.44
N THR A 60 2.23 -12.16 4.32
CA THR A 60 1.73 -13.14 5.30
C THR A 60 0.75 -12.47 6.25
N GLN A 61 -0.09 -13.28 6.93
CA GLN A 61 -1.04 -12.75 7.91
C GLN A 61 -0.39 -11.93 9.03
N ASN A 62 0.83 -12.30 9.43
CA ASN A 62 1.59 -11.54 10.43
C ASN A 62 2.01 -10.17 9.89
N GLU A 63 2.53 -10.12 8.66
CA GLU A 63 2.92 -8.85 8.02
C GLU A 63 1.70 -7.94 7.78
N VAL A 64 0.54 -8.50 7.45
CA VAL A 64 -0.74 -7.76 7.40
C VAL A 64 -1.06 -7.13 8.74
N ASN A 65 -0.98 -7.90 9.82
CA ASN A 65 -1.27 -7.41 11.17
C ASN A 65 -0.28 -6.31 11.57
N ASP A 66 1.01 -6.49 11.26
CA ASP A 66 2.06 -5.50 11.54
C ASP A 66 1.82 -4.20 10.77
N GLU A 67 1.44 -4.26 9.49
CA GLU A 67 1.13 -3.08 8.68
C GLU A 67 -0.11 -2.35 9.23
N VAL A 68 -1.17 -3.06 9.63
CA VAL A 68 -2.34 -2.45 10.28
C VAL A 68 -1.96 -1.74 11.59
N VAL A 69 -1.14 -2.38 12.43
CA VAL A 69 -0.67 -1.79 13.69
C VAL A 69 0.16 -0.54 13.41
N ASN A 70 1.04 -0.58 12.42
CA ASN A 70 1.84 0.57 11.99
C ASN A 70 0.94 1.75 11.54
N LEU A 71 -0.07 1.48 10.72
CA LEU A 71 -1.04 2.49 10.27
C LEU A 71 -1.81 3.11 11.46
N LYS A 72 -2.31 2.27 12.37
CA LYS A 72 -3.02 2.73 13.58
C LYS A 72 -2.12 3.61 14.44
N ASN A 73 -0.85 3.23 14.63
CA ASN A 73 0.11 4.01 15.40
C ASN A 73 0.39 5.36 14.76
N GLN A 74 0.64 5.40 13.44
CA GLN A 74 0.89 6.65 12.72
C GLN A 74 -0.31 7.61 12.77
N VAL A 75 -1.54 7.10 12.58
CA VAL A 75 -2.76 7.91 12.70
C VAL A 75 -2.96 8.40 14.13
N SER A 76 -2.73 7.55 15.14
CA SER A 76 -2.89 7.94 16.55
C SER A 76 -1.94 9.06 16.96
N GLN A 77 -0.72 9.09 16.43
CA GLN A 77 0.26 10.15 16.70
C GLN A 77 -0.17 11.54 16.20
N ILE A 78 -1.05 11.59 15.19
CA ILE A 78 -1.52 12.85 14.62
C ILE A 78 -2.99 13.14 14.94
N ALA A 79 -3.70 12.22 15.59
CA ALA A 79 -5.14 12.32 15.85
C ALA A 79 -5.52 13.63 16.56
N SER A 80 -4.68 14.12 17.46
CA SER A 80 -4.87 15.40 18.17
C SER A 80 -4.69 16.65 17.29
N LYS A 81 -4.10 16.52 16.10
CA LYS A 81 -3.91 17.60 15.11
C LYS A 81 -5.03 17.61 14.05
N LEU A 82 -5.82 16.54 13.99
CA LEU A 82 -6.96 16.42 13.11
C LEU A 82 -8.21 17.02 13.75
N PRO A 83 -9.23 17.38 12.95
CA PRO A 83 -10.55 17.72 13.48
C PRO A 83 -11.06 16.59 14.38
N GLU A 84 -11.71 16.93 15.50
CA GLU A 84 -12.12 15.99 16.56
C GLU A 84 -12.84 14.74 16.01
N LYS A 85 -13.77 14.94 15.08
CA LYS A 85 -14.50 13.86 14.41
C LYS A 85 -13.55 12.93 13.65
N MET A 86 -12.68 13.48 12.81
CA MET A 86 -11.72 12.70 12.01
C MET A 86 -10.68 11.99 12.88
N GLY A 87 -10.15 12.66 13.90
CA GLY A 87 -9.19 12.08 14.84
C GLY A 87 -9.75 10.89 15.63
N THR A 88 -11.07 10.86 15.82
CA THR A 88 -11.76 9.75 16.49
C THR A 88 -12.19 8.66 15.50
N GLU A 89 -12.67 9.04 14.31
CA GLU A 89 -13.21 8.10 13.32
C GLU A 89 -12.09 7.31 12.60
N LEU A 90 -10.99 7.95 12.19
CA LEU A 90 -9.93 7.28 11.42
C LEU A 90 -9.34 6.03 12.11
N PRO A 91 -8.99 6.05 13.41
CA PRO A 91 -8.53 4.85 14.11
C PRO A 91 -9.57 3.71 14.10
N ASN A 92 -10.86 4.06 14.24
CA ASN A 92 -11.95 3.07 14.23
C ASN A 92 -12.11 2.44 12.85
N HIS A 93 -12.08 3.25 11.78
CA HIS A 93 -12.15 2.76 10.41
C HIS A 93 -10.94 1.88 10.04
N LEU A 94 -9.73 2.17 10.55
CA LEU A 94 -8.60 1.26 10.43
C LEU A 94 -8.83 -0.07 11.17
N GLY A 95 -9.56 -0.06 12.27
CA GLY A 95 -10.04 -1.28 12.94
C GLY A 95 -11.00 -2.08 12.06
N TYR A 96 -12.01 -1.44 11.49
CA TYR A 96 -12.98 -2.11 10.63
C TYR A 96 -12.35 -2.63 9.32
N LEU A 97 -11.36 -1.93 8.78
CA LEU A 97 -10.59 -2.37 7.64
C LEU A 97 -9.80 -3.66 7.96
N HIS A 98 -9.24 -3.76 9.17
CA HIS A 98 -8.57 -4.97 9.65
C HIS A 98 -9.52 -6.15 9.81
N ASP A 99 -10.69 -5.93 10.42
CA ASP A 99 -11.73 -6.96 10.55
C ASP A 99 -12.19 -7.46 9.16
N ALA A 100 -12.31 -6.54 8.19
CA ALA A 100 -12.68 -6.87 6.82
C ALA A 100 -11.61 -7.72 6.13
N LEU A 101 -10.31 -7.44 6.34
CA LEU A 101 -9.21 -8.26 5.84
C LEU A 101 -9.26 -9.67 6.43
N ILE A 102 -9.38 -9.80 7.74
CA ILE A 102 -9.42 -11.11 8.43
C ILE A 102 -10.62 -11.94 7.96
N SER A 103 -11.77 -11.31 7.76
CA SER A 103 -12.99 -11.99 7.31
C SER A 103 -13.07 -12.21 5.80
N GLY A 104 -12.10 -11.71 5.02
CA GLY A 104 -12.16 -11.74 3.55
C GLY A 104 -13.33 -10.96 2.96
N ASN A 105 -13.91 -10.00 3.68
CA ASN A 105 -15.07 -9.24 3.23
C ASN A 105 -14.66 -8.06 2.34
N GLN A 106 -14.60 -8.31 1.03
CA GLN A 106 -14.13 -7.32 0.03
C GLN A 106 -15.00 -6.06 -0.01
N SER A 107 -16.32 -6.21 0.11
CA SER A 107 -17.24 -5.07 0.08
C SER A 107 -16.97 -4.15 1.27
N ARG A 108 -16.89 -4.71 2.48
CA ARG A 108 -16.56 -3.94 3.69
C ARG A 108 -15.17 -3.32 3.57
N PHE A 109 -14.16 -4.09 3.14
CA PHE A 109 -12.81 -3.58 2.93
C PHE A 109 -12.80 -2.36 2.01
N SER A 110 -13.50 -2.44 0.88
CA SER A 110 -13.57 -1.35 -0.10
C SER A 110 -14.25 -0.10 0.47
N THR A 111 -15.30 -0.27 1.26
CA THR A 111 -16.00 0.84 1.95
C THR A 111 -15.08 1.53 2.94
N GLU A 112 -14.43 0.77 3.84
CA GLU A 112 -13.53 1.33 4.85
C GLU A 112 -12.31 1.99 4.20
N TYR A 113 -11.71 1.35 3.18
CA TYR A 113 -10.59 1.90 2.43
C TYR A 113 -10.95 3.25 1.78
N SER A 114 -12.12 3.34 1.16
CA SER A 114 -12.58 4.55 0.49
C SER A 114 -12.84 5.68 1.49
N TYR A 115 -13.41 5.36 2.66
CA TYR A 115 -13.59 6.32 3.73
C TYR A 115 -12.24 6.86 4.23
N ILE A 116 -11.30 5.98 4.58
CA ILE A 116 -9.99 6.36 5.12
C ILE A 116 -9.23 7.23 4.12
N THR A 117 -9.15 6.80 2.86
CA THR A 117 -8.44 7.56 1.82
C THR A 117 -9.08 8.92 1.53
N GLY A 118 -10.42 9.02 1.61
CA GLY A 118 -11.15 10.28 1.49
C GLY A 118 -10.86 11.26 2.63
N GLU A 119 -10.88 10.79 3.88
CA GLU A 119 -10.55 11.62 5.05
C GLU A 119 -9.08 12.07 5.03
N LEU A 120 -8.15 11.21 4.62
CA LEU A 120 -6.74 11.57 4.47
C LEU A 120 -6.54 12.65 3.40
N ALA A 121 -7.28 12.61 2.29
CA ALA A 121 -7.24 13.66 1.27
C ALA A 121 -7.73 15.01 1.84
N ARG A 122 -8.86 15.00 2.57
CA ARG A 122 -9.39 16.20 3.25
C ARG A 122 -8.43 16.77 4.28
N ALA A 123 -7.73 15.90 5.03
CA ALA A 123 -6.74 16.30 6.01
C ALA A 123 -5.56 17.06 5.37
N VAL A 124 -5.12 16.61 4.18
CA VAL A 124 -4.08 17.31 3.41
C VAL A 124 -4.60 18.63 2.86
N GLU A 125 -5.78 18.64 2.23
CA GLU A 125 -6.38 19.85 1.65
C GLU A 125 -6.57 20.96 2.70
N SER A 126 -6.99 20.56 3.90
CA SER A 126 -7.17 21.43 5.05
C SER A 126 -5.86 21.74 5.79
N LYS A 127 -4.72 21.23 5.31
CA LYS A 127 -3.36 21.45 5.84
C LYS A 127 -3.17 20.97 7.29
N HIS A 128 -3.99 20.02 7.76
CA HIS A 128 -3.79 19.38 9.06
C HIS A 128 -2.59 18.43 9.05
N VAL A 129 -2.29 17.85 7.88
CA VAL A 129 -1.17 16.92 7.68
C VAL A 129 -0.41 17.28 6.40
N THR A 130 0.84 16.84 6.30
CA THR A 130 1.64 17.02 5.09
C THR A 130 1.28 15.98 4.03
N GLN A 131 1.48 16.33 2.76
CA GLN A 131 1.35 15.38 1.65
C GLN A 131 2.26 14.16 1.84
N GLN A 132 3.49 14.38 2.33
CA GLN A 132 4.46 13.32 2.56
C GLN A 132 3.96 12.31 3.61
N TRP A 133 3.39 12.78 4.72
CA TRP A 133 2.81 11.89 5.73
C TRP A 133 1.59 11.15 5.19
N CYS A 134 0.74 11.81 4.41
CA CYS A 134 -0.40 11.15 3.77
C CYS A 134 0.05 10.03 2.80
N GLU A 135 1.14 10.24 2.07
CA GLU A 135 1.72 9.22 1.18
C GLU A 135 2.21 7.98 1.95
N THR A 136 2.81 8.14 3.15
CA THR A 136 3.26 6.96 3.94
C THR A 136 2.09 6.09 4.38
N ILE A 137 0.97 6.71 4.78
CA ILE A 137 -0.27 5.99 5.09
C ILE A 137 -0.85 5.32 3.85
N LYS A 138 -0.88 6.02 2.70
CA LYS A 138 -1.38 5.46 1.44
C LYS A 138 -0.60 4.24 0.99
N ILE A 139 0.73 4.24 1.13
CA ILE A 139 1.57 3.07 0.81
C ILE A 139 1.13 1.87 1.65
N GLY A 140 0.96 2.03 2.97
CA GLY A 140 0.50 0.94 3.84
C GLY A 140 -0.91 0.47 3.46
N LEU A 141 -1.84 1.37 3.12
CA LEU A 141 -3.18 1.00 2.64
C LEU A 141 -3.12 0.25 1.30
N GLU A 142 -2.27 0.66 0.37
CA GLU A 142 -2.10 0.00 -0.93
C GLU A 142 -1.56 -1.44 -0.75
N LYS A 143 -0.66 -1.69 0.21
CA LYS A 143 -0.22 -3.04 0.58
C LYS A 143 -1.37 -3.94 1.01
N LEU A 144 -2.20 -3.43 1.91
CA LEU A 144 -3.37 -4.15 2.43
C LEU A 144 -4.37 -4.45 1.31
N LYS A 145 -4.62 -3.48 0.43
CA LYS A 145 -5.49 -3.66 -0.73
C LYS A 145 -4.94 -4.71 -1.70
N HIS A 146 -3.66 -4.63 -2.02
CA HIS A 146 -3.02 -5.59 -2.90
C HIS A 146 -3.13 -7.01 -2.35
N ASN A 147 -2.90 -7.21 -1.05
CA ASN A 147 -3.03 -8.52 -0.44
C ASN A 147 -4.49 -9.04 -0.45
N MET A 148 -5.47 -8.16 -0.22
CA MET A 148 -6.89 -8.53 -0.34
C MET A 148 -7.21 -9.02 -1.75
N ASP A 149 -6.77 -8.28 -2.77
CA ASP A 149 -6.99 -8.62 -4.17
C ASP A 149 -6.23 -9.89 -4.58
N PHE A 150 -5.02 -10.10 -4.07
CA PHE A 150 -4.20 -11.28 -4.36
C PHE A 150 -4.84 -12.56 -3.83
N ASN A 151 -5.34 -12.57 -2.59
CA ASN A 151 -5.97 -13.74 -1.98
C ASN A 151 -7.24 -14.19 -2.74
N LEU A 152 -7.97 -13.26 -3.34
CA LEU A 152 -9.16 -13.57 -4.15
C LEU A 152 -8.81 -14.29 -5.46
N THR A 153 -7.61 -14.08 -6.01
CA THR A 153 -7.18 -14.74 -7.24
C THR A 153 -6.66 -16.17 -7.02
N GLN A 154 -6.50 -16.60 -5.77
CA GLN A 154 -6.03 -17.94 -5.43
C GLN A 154 -7.14 -18.93 -5.02
N THR A 155 -8.38 -18.46 -4.86
CA THR A 155 -9.59 -19.26 -4.56
C THR A 155 -10.41 -19.52 -5.81
#